data_AF-A0A812DDN2-F1
#
_entry.id   AF-A0A812DDN2-F1
#
_cell.length_a   1.000
_cell.length_b   1.000
_cell.length_c   1.000
_cell.angle_alpha   90.00
_cell.angle_beta   90.00
_cell.angle_gamma   90.00
#
_symmetry.space_group_name_H-M   'P 1'
#
loop_
_entity.id
_entity.type
_entity.pdbx_description
1 polymer ?
#
loop_
_entity_poly.entity_id
_entity_poly.type
_entity_poly.pdbx_seq_one_letter_code
_entity_poly.pdbx_strand_id
1 'polypeptide(L)'
;MKFGHKRLQEFKALFNDITEFLAQYVWFFREEIKRKHILELSAGTALPGIVASKCNAASVTLSEHILSPNYFDDIFVTLSYILEKNDKCEIWCTYQIRSTDKSLVYHLEQWNLACVYIPLSSFEANGPCVADSNYPGNHTIEMLKIFKKNT
;
A
#
# COMPACT_ATOMS: atom_id res chain seq x y z
N MET A 1 31.95 -1.84 0.60
CA MET A 1 31.07 -1.93 -0.58
C MET A 1 29.92 -0.91 -0.43
N LYS A 2 30.16 0.38 -0.77
CA LYS A 2 29.19 1.51 -0.61
C LYS A 2 28.45 1.83 -1.93
N PHE A 3 28.17 0.82 -2.75
CA PHE A 3 27.65 1.01 -4.11
C PHE A 3 26.11 0.93 -4.22
N GLY A 4 25.43 0.42 -3.18
CA GLY A 4 23.96 0.24 -3.19
C GLY A 4 23.16 1.41 -2.65
N HIS A 5 23.65 2.11 -1.63
CA HIS A 5 22.84 3.09 -0.88
C HIS A 5 22.55 4.38 -1.66
N LYS A 6 23.51 4.82 -2.50
CA LYS A 6 23.40 6.05 -3.31
C LYS A 6 22.48 5.84 -4.52
N ARG A 7 22.62 4.68 -5.19
CA ARG A 7 21.79 4.29 -6.33
C ARG A 7 20.33 4.08 -5.93
N LEU A 8 20.07 3.57 -4.72
CA LEU A 8 18.72 3.44 -4.17
C LEU A 8 18.08 4.81 -3.87
N GLN A 9 18.85 5.81 -3.44
CA GLN A 9 18.35 7.17 -3.23
C GLN A 9 18.08 7.91 -4.54
N GLU A 10 18.97 7.78 -5.53
CA GLU A 10 18.77 8.33 -6.87
C GLU A 10 17.56 7.68 -7.58
N PHE A 11 17.39 6.36 -7.41
CA PHE A 11 16.20 5.65 -7.89
C PHE A 11 14.93 6.14 -7.19
N LYS A 12 14.95 6.32 -5.86
CA LYS A 12 13.81 6.89 -5.12
C LYS A 12 13.43 8.30 -5.59
N ALA A 13 14.42 9.15 -5.88
CA ALA A 13 14.16 10.48 -6.42
C ALA A 13 13.45 10.42 -7.79
N LEU A 14 13.94 9.56 -8.70
CA LEU A 14 13.33 9.37 -10.01
C LEU A 14 11.89 8.82 -9.93
N PHE A 15 11.59 7.97 -8.94
CA PHE A 15 10.23 7.45 -8.73
C PHE A 15 9.30 8.48 -8.08
N ASN A 16 9.80 9.33 -7.18
CA ASN A 16 9.01 10.41 -6.61
C ASN A 16 8.53 11.39 -7.70
N ASP A 17 9.40 11.69 -8.68
CA ASP A 17 9.03 12.53 -9.83
C ASP A 17 7.84 11.93 -10.62
N ILE A 18 7.81 10.61 -10.77
CA ILE A 18 6.72 9.91 -11.47
C ILE A 18 5.43 9.94 -10.65
N THR A 19 5.49 9.72 -9.34
CA THR A 19 4.32 9.74 -8.46
C THR A 19 3.69 11.13 -8.42
N GLU A 20 4.50 12.19 -8.33
CA GLU A 20 4.02 13.57 -8.38
C GLU A 20 3.42 13.92 -9.74
N PHE A 21 4.07 13.51 -10.83
CA PHE A 21 3.55 13.71 -12.18
C PHE A 21 2.22 12.98 -12.40
N LEU A 22 2.10 11.74 -11.94
CA LEU A 22 0.86 10.98 -12.05
C LEU A 22 -0.26 11.61 -11.21
N ALA A 23 0.04 12.11 -10.01
CA ALA A 23 -0.92 12.84 -9.21
C ALA A 23 -1.42 14.12 -9.92
N GLN A 24 -0.52 14.87 -10.56
CA GLN A 24 -0.89 16.02 -11.38
C GLN A 24 -1.75 15.61 -12.58
N TYR A 25 -1.42 14.51 -13.24
CA TYR A 25 -2.21 13.97 -14.35
C TYR A 25 -3.64 13.62 -13.90
N VAL A 26 -3.79 12.88 -12.80
CA VAL A 26 -5.10 12.54 -12.21
C VAL A 26 -5.89 13.80 -11.88
N TRP A 27 -5.25 14.83 -11.32
CA TRP A 27 -5.90 16.11 -11.04
C TRP A 27 -6.33 16.86 -12.31
N PHE A 28 -5.47 16.88 -13.33
CA PHE A 28 -5.75 17.53 -14.61
C PHE A 28 -6.98 16.91 -15.27
N PHE A 29 -7.07 15.57 -15.29
CA PHE A 29 -8.17 14.79 -15.85
C PHE A 29 -9.25 14.40 -14.82
N ARG A 30 -9.38 15.16 -13.72
CA ARG A 30 -10.28 14.84 -12.58
C ARG A 30 -11.75 14.58 -12.94
N GLU A 31 -12.26 15.15 -14.02
CA GLU A 31 -13.62 14.90 -14.48
C GLU A 31 -13.82 13.45 -14.95
N GLU A 32 -12.79 12.83 -15.51
CA GLU A 32 -12.80 11.42 -15.94
C GLU A 32 -12.74 10.46 -14.75
N ILE A 33 -12.21 10.93 -13.61
CA ILE A 33 -12.07 10.16 -12.37
C ILE A 33 -13.37 10.11 -11.58
N LYS A 34 -14.24 11.11 -11.73
CA LYS A 34 -15.51 11.18 -10.99
C LYS A 34 -16.30 9.88 -11.14
N ARG A 35 -16.72 9.32 -10.01
CA ARG A 35 -17.53 8.10 -9.92
C ARG A 35 -16.86 6.85 -10.51
N LYS A 36 -15.53 6.84 -10.69
CA LYS A 36 -14.78 5.65 -11.08
C LYS A 36 -14.26 4.87 -9.88
N HIS A 37 -14.11 3.56 -10.05
CA HIS A 37 -13.38 2.70 -9.11
C HIS A 37 -11.92 2.69 -9.53
N ILE A 38 -11.03 3.19 -8.67
CA ILE A 38 -9.61 3.35 -8.96
C ILE A 38 -8.82 2.31 -8.16
N LEU A 39 -7.89 1.61 -8.81
CA LEU A 39 -6.91 0.75 -8.16
C LEU A 39 -5.52 1.34 -8.38
N GLU A 40 -4.81 1.62 -7.30
CA GLU A 40 -3.41 2.04 -7.32
C GLU A 40 -2.52 0.86 -6.93
N LEU A 41 -1.61 0.49 -7.83
CA LEU A 41 -0.63 -0.56 -7.62
C LEU A 41 0.67 0.04 -7.09
N SER A 42 1.23 -0.57 -6.03
CA SER A 42 2.44 -0.09 -5.37
C SER A 42 2.32 1.37 -4.95
N ALA A 43 1.28 1.66 -4.16
CA ALA A 43 0.84 3.03 -3.89
C ALA A 43 1.93 3.91 -3.24
N GLY A 44 2.87 3.35 -2.47
CA GLY A 44 3.91 4.11 -1.79
C GLY A 44 3.33 5.23 -0.92
N THR A 45 3.48 6.48 -1.36
CA THR A 45 2.89 7.68 -0.71
C THR A 45 1.39 7.84 -0.98
N ALA A 46 0.81 6.99 -1.83
CA ALA A 46 -0.57 6.98 -2.28
C ALA A 46 -1.08 8.33 -2.82
N LEU A 47 -0.18 9.21 -3.25
CA LEU A 47 -0.54 10.56 -3.66
C LEU A 47 -1.54 10.57 -4.85
N PRO A 48 -1.35 9.78 -5.92
CA PRO A 48 -2.36 9.61 -6.98
C PRO A 48 -3.72 9.16 -6.45
N GLY A 49 -3.78 8.16 -5.56
CA GLY A 49 -5.01 7.66 -4.96
C GLY A 49 -5.70 8.67 -4.03
N ILE A 50 -4.91 9.48 -3.30
CA ILE A 50 -5.42 10.62 -2.51
C ILE A 50 -6.06 11.64 -3.44
N VAL A 51 -5.39 12.02 -4.52
CA VAL A 51 -5.93 12.96 -5.52
C VAL A 51 -7.20 12.38 -6.13
N ALA A 52 -7.20 11.10 -6.53
CA ALA A 52 -8.37 10.44 -7.08
C ALA A 52 -9.57 10.46 -6.10
N SER A 53 -9.31 10.23 -4.81
CA SER A 53 -10.32 10.36 -3.75
C SER A 53 -10.88 11.78 -3.67
N LYS A 54 -10.03 12.81 -3.74
CA LYS A 54 -10.46 14.23 -3.78
C LYS A 54 -11.21 14.59 -5.06
N CYS A 55 -10.99 13.85 -6.15
CA CYS A 55 -11.70 13.99 -7.41
C CYS A 55 -13.05 13.25 -7.44
N ASN A 56 -13.60 12.84 -6.29
CA ASN A 56 -14.87 12.12 -6.16
C ASN A 56 -14.89 10.78 -6.93
N ALA A 57 -13.79 10.03 -6.90
CA ALA A 57 -13.82 8.61 -7.27
C ALA A 57 -14.92 7.88 -6.47
N ALA A 58 -15.56 6.89 -7.09
CA ALA A 58 -16.56 6.05 -6.41
C ALA A 58 -15.93 5.22 -5.29
N SER A 59 -14.74 4.68 -5.54
CA SER A 59 -13.86 4.07 -4.54
C SER A 59 -12.42 4.18 -5.00
N VAL A 60 -11.50 4.11 -4.03
CA VAL A 60 -10.07 3.98 -4.27
C VAL A 60 -9.58 2.75 -3.54
N THR A 61 -8.90 1.86 -4.24
CA THR A 61 -8.25 0.68 -3.69
C THR A 61 -6.75 0.89 -3.77
N LEU A 62 -6.07 0.89 -2.64
CA LEU A 62 -4.61 0.98 -2.60
C LEU A 62 -4.03 -0.41 -2.39
N SER A 63 -3.01 -0.76 -3.17
CA SER A 63 -2.21 -1.97 -2.94
C SER A 63 -0.75 -1.64 -2.72
N GLU A 64 -0.15 -2.28 -1.71
CA GLU A 64 1.27 -2.08 -1.36
C GLU A 64 1.90 -3.36 -0.83
N HIS A 65 3.21 -3.51 -1.06
CA HIS A 65 4.05 -4.52 -0.42
C HIS A 65 4.92 -3.85 0.65
N ILE A 66 4.60 -4.10 1.92
CA ILE A 66 5.28 -3.48 3.05
C ILE A 66 6.63 -4.18 3.28
N LEU A 67 7.72 -3.53 2.88
CA LEU A 67 9.07 -4.12 2.83
C LEU A 67 9.82 -4.15 4.18
N SER A 68 9.67 -3.12 5.02
CA SER A 68 10.49 -2.95 6.22
C SER A 68 9.81 -2.07 7.28
N PRO A 69 10.00 -2.36 8.59
CA PRO A 69 9.54 -1.54 9.70
C PRO A 69 9.93 -0.07 9.62
N ASN A 70 11.07 0.25 9.00
CA ASN A 70 11.56 1.63 8.91
C ASN A 70 10.66 2.57 8.08
N TYR A 71 9.69 2.04 7.35
CA TYR A 71 8.74 2.83 6.53
C TYR A 71 7.30 2.79 7.06
N PHE A 72 7.08 2.16 8.21
CA PHE A 72 5.72 1.96 8.73
C PHE A 72 5.00 3.28 8.99
N ASP A 73 5.66 4.25 9.64
CA ASP A 73 5.03 5.51 9.98
C ASP A 73 4.64 6.33 8.74
N ASP A 74 5.52 6.42 7.74
CA ASP A 74 5.27 7.13 6.46
C ASP A 74 4.08 6.52 5.70
N ILE A 75 3.96 5.20 5.72
CA ILE A 75 2.85 4.49 5.08
C ILE A 75 1.58 4.69 5.93
N PHE A 76 1.61 4.41 7.22
CA PHE A 76 0.41 4.39 8.06
C PHE A 76 -0.20 5.77 8.28
N VAL A 77 0.59 6.85 8.31
CA VAL A 77 0.04 8.22 8.31
C VAL A 77 -0.80 8.47 7.05
N THR A 78 -0.30 8.00 5.90
CA THR A 78 -0.97 8.13 4.60
C THR A 78 -2.26 7.32 4.57
N LEU A 79 -2.21 6.06 5.02
CA LEU A 79 -3.39 5.18 5.08
C LEU A 79 -4.44 5.72 6.05
N SER A 80 -4.03 6.21 7.21
CA SER A 80 -4.91 6.84 8.19
C SER A 80 -5.59 8.07 7.60
N TYR A 81 -4.81 8.96 6.99
CA TYR A 81 -5.34 10.16 6.34
C TYR A 81 -6.36 9.84 5.23
N ILE A 82 -6.07 8.90 4.32
CA ILE A 82 -7.00 8.61 3.21
C ILE A 82 -8.29 7.95 3.71
N LEU A 83 -8.22 7.05 4.69
CA LEU A 83 -9.40 6.43 5.29
C LEU A 83 -10.26 7.44 6.06
N GLU A 84 -9.67 8.50 6.61
CA GLU A 84 -10.43 9.60 7.21
C GLU A 84 -11.16 10.47 6.18
N LYS A 85 -10.61 10.60 4.97
CA LYS A 85 -11.19 11.46 3.93
C LYS A 85 -12.13 10.73 2.98
N ASN A 86 -12.03 9.41 2.91
CA ASN A 86 -12.81 8.58 2.01
C ASN A 86 -13.14 7.25 2.70
N ASP A 87 -14.35 7.18 3.27
CA ASP A 87 -14.87 5.98 3.94
C ASP A 87 -15.12 4.80 2.99
N LYS A 88 -15.15 5.05 1.67
CA LYS A 88 -15.22 4.03 0.61
C LYS A 88 -13.85 3.56 0.13
N CYS A 89 -12.76 4.10 0.68
CA CYS A 89 -11.42 3.65 0.35
C CYS A 89 -11.18 2.25 0.93
N GLU A 90 -10.61 1.36 0.12
CA GLU A 90 -10.14 0.07 0.56
C GLU A 90 -8.63 0.00 0.49
N ILE A 91 -8.00 -0.57 1.51
CA ILE A 91 -6.55 -0.69 1.55
C ILE A 91 -6.20 -2.15 1.73
N TRP A 92 -5.47 -2.68 0.77
CA TRP A 92 -5.00 -4.06 0.74
C TRP A 92 -3.48 -4.04 0.74
N CYS A 93 -2.84 -4.83 1.57
CA CYS A 93 -1.39 -4.94 1.51
C CYS A 93 -0.91 -6.36 1.75
N THR A 94 0.29 -6.60 1.25
CA THR A 94 1.06 -7.80 1.54
C THR A 94 2.25 -7.41 2.41
N TYR A 95 2.56 -8.24 3.39
CA TYR A 95 3.66 -8.03 4.31
C TYR A 95 4.49 -9.31 4.41
N GLN A 96 5.78 -9.21 4.17
CA GLN A 96 6.71 -10.30 4.46
C GLN A 96 7.14 -10.23 5.93
N ILE A 97 6.91 -11.28 6.70
CA ILE A 97 7.29 -11.34 8.12
C ILE A 97 8.83 -11.35 8.23
N ARG A 98 9.42 -10.36 8.93
CA ARG A 98 10.89 -10.23 9.07
C ARG A 98 11.43 -10.11 10.50
N SER A 99 10.60 -9.90 11.53
CA SER A 99 10.98 -10.04 12.96
C SER A 99 9.73 -10.13 13.84
N THR A 100 9.86 -10.73 15.03
CA THR A 100 8.79 -10.97 16.02
C THR A 100 8.57 -9.83 17.01
N ASP A 101 9.50 -8.87 17.09
CA ASP A 101 9.61 -8.01 18.30
C ASP A 101 8.57 -6.88 18.34
N LYS A 102 7.98 -6.51 17.19
CA LYS A 102 6.83 -5.60 17.10
C LYS A 102 5.97 -6.00 15.90
N SER A 103 4.75 -6.45 16.14
CA SER A 103 3.85 -6.86 15.06
C SER A 103 3.41 -5.65 14.21
N LEU A 104 3.13 -5.91 12.93
CA LEU A 104 2.49 -4.94 12.02
C LEU A 104 1.21 -4.36 12.65
N VAL A 105 0.42 -5.22 13.29
CA VAL A 105 -0.82 -4.87 14.00
C VAL A 105 -0.57 -3.82 15.08
N TYR A 106 0.47 -4.00 15.91
CA TYR A 106 0.78 -3.03 16.97
C TYR A 106 1.02 -1.61 16.42
N HIS A 107 1.69 -1.49 15.28
CA HIS A 107 1.94 -0.20 14.65
C HIS A 107 0.67 0.40 14.03
N LEU A 108 -0.17 -0.42 13.40
CA LEU A 108 -1.48 0.03 12.89
C LEU A 108 -2.33 0.63 14.02
N GLU A 109 -2.33 0.02 15.20
CA GLU A 109 -3.10 0.53 16.34
C GLU A 109 -2.65 1.94 16.79
N GLN A 110 -1.35 2.26 16.71
CA GLN A 110 -0.85 3.60 17.03
C GLN A 110 -1.42 4.69 16.11
N TRP A 111 -1.85 4.31 14.90
CA TRP A 111 -2.42 5.19 13.89
C TRP A 111 -3.96 5.13 13.83
N ASN A 112 -4.61 4.55 14.85
CA ASN A 112 -6.05 4.27 14.92
C ASN A 112 -6.55 3.42 13.73
N LEU A 113 -5.70 2.53 13.25
CA LEU A 113 -5.98 1.58 12.19
C LEU A 113 -6.13 0.16 12.77
N ALA A 114 -6.90 -0.65 12.07
CA ALA A 114 -7.05 -2.07 12.31
C ALA A 114 -6.90 -2.83 10.99
N CYS A 115 -6.70 -4.14 11.07
CA CYS A 115 -6.64 -4.98 9.88
C CYS A 115 -7.32 -6.33 10.10
N VAL A 116 -7.75 -6.93 9.00
CA VAL A 116 -8.14 -8.35 8.94
C VAL A 116 -7.19 -9.08 8.00
N TYR A 117 -6.78 -10.28 8.40
CA TYR A 117 -5.97 -11.14 7.57
C TYR A 117 -6.84 -11.79 6.49
N ILE A 118 -6.35 -11.76 5.27
CA ILE A 118 -6.98 -12.40 4.12
C ILE A 118 -6.21 -13.70 3.84
N PRO A 119 -6.83 -14.88 3.97
CA PRO A 119 -6.15 -16.14 3.73
C PRO A 119 -5.63 -16.24 2.29
N LEU A 120 -4.35 -16.52 2.10
CA LEU A 120 -3.77 -16.71 0.75
C LEU A 120 -4.43 -17.86 -0.02
N SER A 121 -5.02 -18.83 0.67
CA SER A 121 -5.77 -19.92 0.06
C SER A 121 -7.01 -19.45 -0.70
N SER A 122 -7.56 -18.27 -0.41
CA SER A 122 -8.66 -17.71 -1.22
C SER A 122 -8.23 -17.29 -2.63
N PHE A 123 -6.92 -17.25 -2.88
CA PHE A 123 -6.30 -16.93 -4.17
C PHE A 123 -5.48 -18.09 -4.73
N GLU A 124 -5.58 -19.29 -4.15
CA GLU A 124 -4.74 -20.45 -4.51
C GLU A 124 -3.23 -20.17 -4.35
N ALA A 125 -2.87 -19.24 -3.46
CA ALA A 125 -1.50 -18.74 -3.27
C ALA A 125 -0.85 -19.24 -1.97
N ASN A 126 -1.40 -20.29 -1.36
CA ASN A 126 -0.89 -20.91 -0.13
C ASN A 126 0.11 -22.06 -0.39
N GLY A 127 0.37 -22.38 -1.65
CA GLY A 127 1.39 -23.35 -2.04
C GLY A 127 2.82 -22.77 -1.98
N PRO A 128 3.84 -23.62 -2.12
CA PRO A 128 5.24 -23.18 -2.18
C PRO A 128 5.55 -22.35 -3.44
N CYS A 129 4.71 -22.47 -4.46
CA CYS A 129 4.81 -21.77 -5.73
C CYS A 129 3.51 -20.99 -5.96
N VAL A 130 3.61 -19.71 -6.29
CA VAL A 130 2.47 -18.91 -6.75
C VAL A 130 2.48 -18.91 -8.28
N ALA A 131 1.35 -19.23 -8.90
CA ALA A 131 1.18 -19.25 -10.37
C ALA A 131 2.26 -20.08 -11.11
N ASP A 132 2.49 -21.31 -10.64
CA ASP A 132 3.48 -22.26 -11.20
C ASP A 132 4.92 -21.74 -11.27
N SER A 133 5.25 -20.72 -10.47
CA SER A 133 6.58 -20.13 -10.46
C SER A 133 7.56 -20.92 -9.59
N ASN A 134 8.72 -21.29 -10.14
CA ASN A 134 9.79 -22.01 -9.42
C ASN A 134 10.75 -21.08 -8.67
N TYR A 135 10.25 -19.97 -8.10
CA TYR A 135 11.12 -19.05 -7.36
C TYR A 135 11.47 -19.60 -5.97
N PRO A 136 12.77 -19.74 -5.63
CA PRO A 136 13.17 -20.18 -4.31
C PRO A 136 12.91 -19.07 -3.27
N GLY A 137 12.09 -19.34 -2.26
CA GLY A 137 11.85 -18.39 -1.17
C GLY A 137 11.01 -19.00 -0.04
N ASN A 138 11.65 -19.36 1.07
CA ASN A 138 10.96 -19.75 2.30
C ASN A 138 10.57 -18.46 3.06
N HIS A 139 9.56 -17.77 2.57
CA HIS A 139 9.10 -16.50 3.13
C HIS A 139 7.62 -16.57 3.45
N THR A 140 7.27 -16.34 4.72
CA THR A 140 5.87 -16.20 5.12
C THR A 140 5.39 -14.80 4.75
N ILE A 141 4.50 -14.74 3.76
CA ILE A 141 3.80 -13.53 3.35
C ILE A 141 2.42 -13.56 4.00
N GLU A 142 2.02 -12.44 4.57
CA GLU A 142 0.66 -12.20 5.04
C GLU A 142 -0.03 -11.22 4.10
N MET A 143 -1.30 -11.46 3.79
CA MET A 143 -2.15 -10.51 3.10
C MET A 143 -3.18 -9.97 4.09
N LEU A 144 -3.42 -8.67 4.05
CA LEU A 144 -4.33 -8.02 4.99
C LEU A 144 -5.08 -6.86 4.34
N LYS A 145 -6.31 -6.65 4.82
CA LYS A 145 -7.13 -5.48 4.53
C LYS A 145 -7.09 -4.54 5.73
N ILE A 146 -6.68 -3.30 5.52
CA ILE A 146 -6.56 -2.25 6.54
C ILE A 146 -7.80 -1.36 6.51
N PHE A 147 -8.31 -1.00 7.67
CA PHE A 147 -9.46 -0.12 7.85
C PHE A 147 -9.31 0.73 9.10
N LYS A 148 -10.09 1.81 9.18
CA LYS A 148 -10.13 2.68 10.35
C LYS A 148 -10.78 1.94 11.52
N LYS A 149 -10.22 2.04 12.72
CA LYS A 149 -10.85 1.49 13.93
C LYS A 149 -12.07 2.36 14.24
N ASN A 150 -13.25 1.73 14.37
CA ASN A 150 -14.46 2.43 14.81
C ASN A 150 -14.27 2.73 16.31
N THR A 151 -14.01 3.99 16.64
CA THR A 151 -13.93 4.47 18.02
C THR A 151 -15.31 4.68 18.62
#